data_AF-A0AAW3T1S7-F1
#
_entry.id   AF-A0AAW3T1S7-F1
#
_cell.length_a   1.000
_cell.length_b   1.000
_cell.length_c   1.000
_cell.angle_alpha   90.00
_cell.angle_beta   90.00
_cell.angle_gamma   90.00
#
_symmetry.space_group_name_H-M   'P 1'
#
loop_
_entity.id
_entity.type
_entity.pdbx_description
1 polymer ?
#
loop_
_entity_poly.entity_id
_entity_poly.type
_entity_poly.pdbx_seq_one_letter_code
_entity_poly.pdbx_strand_id
1 'polypeptide(L)'
;MAFIKEDFIPIGDNERIVLPDLTGRHHLAVNVDDVLEGLLPLWQIIETECVAACCGFDAFDFSADTLYAAARKLDAPELGHMLHRAIEQITLLDTTVISSSYLNNLADKQAFITLLQHIRTSLPQGND
;
A
#
# COMPACT_ATOMS: atom_id res chain seq x y z
N MET A 1 -19.13 25.54 -7.30
CA MET A 1 -18.98 24.23 -6.64
C MET A 1 -17.57 23.76 -6.92
N ALA A 2 -16.69 23.75 -5.92
CA ALA A 2 -15.43 23.05 -6.05
C ALA A 2 -15.76 21.55 -6.09
N PHE A 3 -15.38 20.86 -7.17
CA PHE A 3 -15.35 19.41 -7.16
C PHE A 3 -14.32 19.01 -6.10
N ILE A 4 -14.78 18.42 -5.01
CA ILE A 4 -13.87 17.70 -4.12
C ILE A 4 -13.39 16.52 -4.96
N LYS A 5 -12.15 16.59 -5.46
CA LYS A 5 -11.52 15.45 -6.12
C LYS A 5 -11.32 14.42 -5.01
N GLU A 6 -12.07 13.32 -5.09
CA GLU A 6 -11.86 12.17 -4.21
C GLU A 6 -10.58 11.50 -4.68
N ASP A 7 -9.54 11.52 -3.85
CA ASP A 7 -8.33 10.75 -4.11
C ASP A 7 -8.57 9.29 -3.69
N PHE A 8 -8.10 8.35 -4.48
CA PHE A 8 -8.32 6.92 -4.22
C PHE A 8 -7.19 6.08 -4.80
N ILE A 9 -7.04 4.86 -4.29
CA ILE A 9 -6.14 3.84 -4.84
C ILE A 9 -7.00 2.78 -5.55
N PRO A 10 -6.85 2.56 -6.86
CA PRO A 10 -7.52 1.47 -7.55
C PRO A 10 -6.92 0.13 -7.11
N ILE A 11 -7.77 -0.84 -6.79
CA ILE A 11 -7.37 -2.20 -6.36
C ILE A 11 -7.99 -3.30 -7.25
N GLY A 12 -8.65 -2.89 -8.34
CA GLY A 12 -9.32 -3.74 -9.32
C GLY A 12 -10.23 -2.91 -10.22
N ASP A 13 -10.91 -3.56 -11.18
CA ASP A 13 -11.70 -2.86 -12.21
C ASP A 13 -12.81 -1.97 -11.66
N ASN A 14 -13.38 -2.30 -10.51
CA ASN A 14 -14.47 -1.54 -9.87
C ASN A 14 -14.26 -1.33 -8.37
N GLU A 15 -13.07 -1.63 -7.86
CA GLU A 15 -12.76 -1.57 -6.43
C GLU A 15 -11.67 -0.53 -6.18
N ARG A 16 -11.88 0.28 -5.13
CA ARG A 16 -10.97 1.36 -4.77
C ARG A 16 -10.95 1.61 -3.27
N ILE A 17 -9.80 2.03 -2.78
CA ILE A 17 -9.60 2.53 -1.42
C ILE A 17 -9.68 4.05 -1.47
N VAL A 18 -10.69 4.63 -0.83
CA VAL A 18 -10.84 6.09 -0.76
C VAL A 18 -9.82 6.66 0.22
N LEU A 19 -9.07 7.67 -0.22
CA LEU A 19 -8.12 8.40 0.59
C LEU A 19 -8.80 9.65 1.16
N PRO A 20 -8.89 9.79 2.50
CA PRO A 20 -9.49 10.98 3.08
C PRO A 20 -8.54 12.19 2.93
N ASP A 21 -9.12 13.39 2.90
CA ASP A 21 -8.35 14.63 2.89
C ASP A 21 -7.46 14.75 4.15
N LEU A 22 -6.17 14.97 3.94
CA LEU A 22 -5.15 15.10 4.98
C LEU A 22 -4.81 16.56 5.30
N THR A 23 -5.55 17.52 4.76
CA THR A 23 -5.33 18.96 4.99
C THR A 23 -5.21 19.26 6.49
N GLY A 24 -4.12 19.92 6.86
CA GLY A 24 -3.78 20.24 8.26
C GLY A 24 -3.21 19.09 9.10
N ARG A 25 -3.19 17.84 8.61
CA ARG A 25 -2.70 16.66 9.35
C ARG A 25 -1.26 16.24 9.00
N HIS A 26 -0.63 16.86 8.01
CA HIS A 26 0.73 16.54 7.54
C HIS A 26 1.80 16.47 8.65
N HIS A 27 1.70 17.34 9.66
CA HIS A 27 2.66 17.40 10.77
C HIS A 27 2.59 16.19 11.73
N LEU A 28 1.55 15.36 11.61
CA LEU A 28 1.35 14.14 12.40
C LEU A 28 2.01 12.91 11.75
N ALA A 29 2.57 13.06 10.55
CA ALA A 29 3.08 11.95 9.77
C ALA A 29 4.23 11.22 10.46
N VAL A 30 4.10 9.90 10.57
CA VAL A 30 5.20 9.01 10.98
C VAL A 30 5.72 8.28 9.75
N ASN A 31 7.03 8.35 9.52
CA ASN A 31 7.66 7.59 8.44
C ASN A 31 7.64 6.08 8.78
N VAL A 32 7.28 5.26 7.79
CA VAL A 32 7.17 3.80 7.95
C VAL A 32 8.11 3.02 7.03
N ASP A 33 9.14 3.66 6.46
CA ASP A 33 10.05 3.00 5.50
C ASP A 33 10.75 1.78 6.12
N ASP A 34 11.16 1.85 7.39
CA ASP A 34 11.76 0.72 8.11
C ASP A 34 10.81 -0.48 8.25
N VAL A 35 9.50 -0.22 8.37
CA VAL A 35 8.47 -1.28 8.43
C VAL A 35 8.27 -1.93 7.06
N LEU A 36 8.51 -1.17 5.98
CA LEU A 36 8.27 -1.58 4.60
C LEU A 36 9.51 -2.16 3.92
N GLU A 37 10.70 -2.08 4.53
CA GLU A 37 11.97 -2.52 3.92
C GLU A 37 11.90 -3.98 3.43
N GLY A 38 11.29 -4.86 4.21
CA GLY A 38 11.13 -6.25 3.81
C GLY A 38 10.20 -6.46 2.60
N LEU A 39 9.30 -5.51 2.33
CA LEU A 39 8.35 -5.58 1.22
C LEU A 39 8.90 -4.96 -0.08
N LEU A 40 10.14 -4.45 -0.08
CA LEU A 40 10.78 -3.85 -1.27
C LEU A 40 10.70 -4.74 -2.53
N PRO A 41 10.94 -6.07 -2.47
CA PRO A 41 10.81 -6.92 -3.66
C PRO A 41 9.41 -6.94 -4.25
N LEU A 42 8.37 -6.82 -3.42
CA LEU A 42 6.99 -6.72 -3.91
C LEU A 42 6.77 -5.40 -4.64
N TRP A 43 7.19 -4.27 -4.04
CA TRP A 43 7.03 -2.94 -4.63
C TRP A 43 7.67 -2.84 -6.00
N GLN A 44 8.89 -3.37 -6.15
CA GLN A 44 9.60 -3.40 -7.44
C GLN A 44 8.90 -4.21 -8.53
N ILE A 45 8.12 -5.24 -8.16
CA ILE A 45 7.45 -6.11 -9.14
C ILE A 45 6.13 -5.50 -9.61
N ILE A 46 5.42 -4.80 -8.73
CA ILE A 46 4.10 -4.23 -9.04
C ILE A 46 4.18 -2.76 -9.49
N GLU A 47 5.35 -2.15 -9.42
CA GLU A 47 5.63 -0.85 -10.03
C GLU A 47 5.52 -0.96 -11.56
N THR A 48 4.82 0.00 -12.15
CA THR A 48 4.52 0.07 -13.58
C THR A 48 5.54 0.98 -14.29
N GLU A 49 5.21 1.47 -15.48
CA GLU A 49 6.11 2.36 -16.25
C GLU A 49 6.30 3.74 -15.61
N CYS A 50 5.44 4.16 -14.68
CA CYS A 50 5.70 5.36 -13.88
C CYS A 50 6.49 4.99 -12.62
N VAL A 51 7.54 5.76 -12.32
CA VAL A 51 8.29 5.61 -11.06
C VAL A 51 7.50 6.20 -9.89
N ALA A 52 7.53 5.52 -8.74
CA ALA A 52 6.88 5.97 -7.50
C ALA A 52 7.29 7.39 -7.11
N ALA A 53 8.57 7.75 -7.32
CA ALA A 53 9.08 9.09 -7.09
C ALA A 53 8.32 10.21 -7.83
N CYS A 54 7.56 9.89 -8.88
CA CYS A 54 6.72 10.83 -9.62
C CYS A 54 5.22 10.62 -9.39
N CYS A 55 4.74 9.37 -9.38
CA CYS A 55 3.31 9.06 -9.37
C CYS A 55 2.77 8.57 -8.00
N GLY A 56 3.63 8.38 -7.00
CA GLY A 56 3.21 7.86 -5.69
C GLY A 56 2.50 6.52 -5.85
N PHE A 57 1.29 6.39 -5.26
CA PHE A 57 0.48 5.18 -5.42
C PHE A 57 0.07 4.87 -6.86
N ASP A 58 -0.09 5.88 -7.73
CA ASP A 58 -0.49 5.68 -9.13
C ASP A 58 0.63 5.03 -9.96
N ALA A 59 1.84 4.87 -9.39
CA ALA A 59 2.93 4.11 -10.00
C ALA A 59 2.72 2.60 -9.96
N PHE A 60 1.84 2.09 -9.08
CA PHE A 60 1.72 0.67 -8.80
C PHE A 60 0.38 0.11 -9.27
N ASP A 61 0.40 -1.13 -9.74
CA ASP A 61 -0.83 -1.89 -10.01
C ASP A 61 -1.16 -2.78 -8.82
N PHE A 62 -2.16 -2.36 -8.03
CA PHE A 62 -2.67 -3.09 -6.87
C PHE A 62 -3.82 -4.05 -7.21
N SER A 63 -4.07 -4.36 -8.48
CA SER A 63 -5.08 -5.36 -8.85
C SER A 63 -4.73 -6.74 -8.28
N ALA A 64 -5.77 -7.50 -7.90
CA ALA A 64 -5.58 -8.84 -7.33
C ALA A 64 -4.77 -9.77 -8.26
N ASP A 65 -4.97 -9.67 -9.58
CA ASP A 65 -4.25 -10.47 -10.58
C ASP A 65 -2.75 -10.15 -10.60
N THR A 66 -2.38 -8.86 -10.57
CA THR A 66 -0.98 -8.44 -10.51
C THR A 66 -0.32 -8.86 -9.20
N LEU A 67 -1.03 -8.71 -8.08
CA LEU A 67 -0.55 -9.15 -6.76
C LEU A 67 -0.35 -10.67 -6.69
N TYR A 68 -1.31 -11.45 -7.22
CA TYR A 68 -1.20 -12.91 -7.31
C TYR A 68 0.00 -13.34 -8.18
N ALA A 69 0.17 -12.69 -9.35
CA ALA A 69 1.29 -12.96 -10.24
C ALA A 69 2.65 -12.56 -9.63
N ALA A 70 2.71 -11.46 -8.89
CA ALA A 70 3.90 -11.01 -8.18
C ALA A 70 4.27 -12.00 -7.06
N ALA A 71 3.29 -12.42 -6.26
CA ALA A 71 3.48 -13.37 -5.19
C ALA A 71 4.04 -14.72 -5.68
N ARG A 72 3.67 -15.16 -6.89
CA ARG A 72 4.22 -16.39 -7.50
C ARG A 72 5.69 -16.29 -7.90
N LYS A 73 6.23 -15.08 -8.09
CA LYS A 73 7.66 -14.84 -8.34
C LYS A 73 8.45 -14.71 -7.04
N LEU A 74 7.75 -14.50 -5.93
CA LEU A 74 8.28 -14.37 -4.58
C LEU A 74 7.90 -15.60 -3.75
N ASP A 75 8.30 -15.62 -2.49
CA ASP A 75 7.81 -16.59 -1.50
C ASP A 75 6.50 -16.06 -0.92
N ALA A 76 5.36 -16.54 -1.43
CA ALA A 76 4.03 -16.06 -1.01
C ALA A 76 3.74 -16.26 0.49
N PRO A 77 4.05 -17.42 1.10
CA PRO A 77 3.98 -17.58 2.56
C PRO A 77 4.79 -16.54 3.34
N GLU A 78 6.07 -16.34 2.99
CA GLU A 78 6.92 -15.37 3.67
C GLU A 78 6.40 -13.94 3.48
N LEU A 79 6.02 -13.57 2.25
CA LEU A 79 5.42 -12.28 1.96
C LEU A 79 4.14 -12.02 2.79
N GLY A 80 3.31 -13.05 2.95
CA GLY A 80 2.12 -13.00 3.79
C GLY A 80 2.45 -12.71 5.26
N HIS A 81 3.50 -13.34 5.80
CA HIS A 81 3.99 -13.08 7.16
C HIS A 81 4.54 -11.66 7.31
N MET A 82 5.30 -11.18 6.32
CA MET A 82 5.87 -9.83 6.32
C MET A 82 4.77 -8.76 6.27
N LEU A 83 3.76 -8.94 5.43
CA LEU A 83 2.59 -8.04 5.37
C LEU A 83 1.80 -8.05 6.68
N HIS A 84 1.60 -9.21 7.29
CA HIS A 84 0.93 -9.31 8.58
C HIS A 84 1.69 -8.51 9.65
N ARG A 85 3.00 -8.69 9.75
CA ARG A 85 3.85 -7.95 10.70
C ARG A 85 3.83 -6.45 10.44
N ALA A 86 3.90 -6.01 9.17
CA ALA A 86 3.84 -4.60 8.82
C ALA A 86 2.51 -3.97 9.26
N ILE A 87 1.38 -4.67 9.03
CA ILE A 87 0.06 -4.23 9.47
C ILE A 87 0.00 -4.08 10.99
N GLU A 88 0.53 -5.04 11.76
CA GLU A 88 0.56 -4.96 13.22
C GLU A 88 1.41 -3.77 13.70
N GLN A 89 2.62 -3.60 13.15
CA GLN A 89 3.52 -2.51 13.53
C GLN A 89 2.90 -1.14 13.25
N ILE A 90 2.28 -0.96 12.07
CA ILE A 90 1.63 0.30 11.71
C ILE A 90 0.40 0.55 12.59
N THR A 91 -0.38 -0.50 12.91
CA THR A 91 -1.56 -0.38 13.79
C THR A 91 -1.20 0.19 15.15
N LEU A 92 -0.05 -0.20 15.71
CA LEU A 92 0.45 0.23 17.02
C LEU A 92 0.98 1.67 17.04
N LEU A 93 1.17 2.32 15.89
CA LEU A 93 1.65 3.71 15.85
C LEU A 93 0.58 4.67 16.39
N ASP A 94 0.97 5.54 17.31
CA ASP A 94 0.13 6.61 17.87
C ASP A 94 0.06 7.82 16.92
N THR A 95 -0.43 7.57 15.70
CA THR A 95 -0.71 8.59 14.69
C THR A 95 -1.91 8.19 13.85
N THR A 96 -2.42 9.13 13.06
CA THR A 96 -3.44 8.92 12.03
C THR A 96 -2.88 9.07 10.62
N VAL A 97 -1.63 9.53 10.46
CA VAL A 97 -1.01 9.80 9.17
C VAL A 97 0.35 9.12 9.12
N ILE A 98 0.63 8.44 8.01
CA ILE A 98 1.92 7.80 7.74
C ILE A 98 2.53 8.38 6.47
N SER A 99 3.86 8.28 6.36
CA SER A 99 4.59 8.60 5.14
C SER A 99 5.55 7.48 4.76
N SER A 100 5.80 7.32 3.47
CA SER A 100 6.87 6.47 2.95
C SER A 100 7.58 7.20 1.82
N SER A 101 8.91 7.19 1.89
CA SER A 101 9.75 7.70 0.80
C SER A 101 9.78 6.71 -0.35
N TYR A 102 9.74 5.40 -0.06
CA TYR A 102 9.71 4.35 -1.07
C TYR A 102 8.45 4.42 -1.94
N LEU A 103 7.30 4.64 -1.32
CA LEU A 103 6.02 4.76 -2.02
C LEU A 103 5.70 6.20 -2.41
N ASN A 104 6.59 7.15 -2.07
CA ASN A 104 6.44 8.59 -2.29
C ASN A 104 5.04 9.10 -1.92
N ASN A 105 4.62 8.81 -0.69
CA ASN A 105 3.25 9.06 -0.26
C ASN A 105 3.16 9.66 1.14
N LEU A 106 2.01 10.30 1.35
CA LEU A 106 1.48 10.68 2.65
C LEU A 106 0.04 10.16 2.69
N ALA A 107 -0.26 9.28 3.64
CA ALA A 107 -1.53 8.55 3.64
C ALA A 107 -2.19 8.55 5.02
N ASP A 108 -3.52 8.44 5.02
CA ASP A 108 -4.23 8.08 6.23
C ASP A 108 -3.85 6.66 6.65
N LYS A 109 -3.57 6.48 7.94
CA LYS A 109 -3.11 5.22 8.50
C LYS A 109 -4.10 4.09 8.22
N GLN A 110 -5.40 4.33 8.32
CA GLN A 110 -6.41 3.29 8.11
C GLN A 110 -6.50 2.91 6.64
N ALA A 111 -6.50 3.89 5.73
CA ALA A 111 -6.48 3.61 4.30
C ALA A 111 -5.22 2.81 3.89
N PHE A 112 -4.06 3.12 4.47
CA PHE A 112 -2.84 2.37 4.24
C PHE A 112 -2.89 0.94 4.79
N ILE A 113 -3.46 0.74 5.98
CA ILE A 113 -3.69 -0.60 6.54
C ILE A 113 -4.64 -1.39 5.64
N THR A 114 -5.73 -0.77 5.13
CA THR A 114 -6.64 -1.41 4.19
C THR A 114 -5.93 -1.84 2.91
N LEU A 115 -5.00 -1.02 2.39
CA LEU A 115 -4.17 -1.39 1.25
C LEU A 115 -3.30 -2.61 1.53
N LEU A 116 -2.59 -2.64 2.66
CA LEU A 116 -1.76 -3.80 3.02
C LEU A 116 -2.59 -5.06 3.25
N GLN A 117 -3.80 -4.92 3.81
CA GLN A 117 -4.73 -6.03 3.99
C GLN A 117 -5.20 -6.58 2.65
N HIS A 118 -5.57 -5.71 1.70
CA HIS A 118 -5.92 -6.08 0.33
C HIS A 118 -4.80 -6.89 -0.31
N ILE A 119 -3.57 -6.35 -0.30
CA ILE A 119 -2.38 -7.01 -0.82
C ILE A 119 -2.24 -8.42 -0.22
N ARG A 120 -2.34 -8.55 1.10
CA ARG A 120 -2.21 -9.83 1.80
C ARG A 120 -3.31 -10.83 1.40
N THR A 121 -4.54 -10.37 1.19
CA THR A 121 -5.66 -11.23 0.80
C THR A 121 -5.65 -11.63 -0.66
N SER A 122 -4.96 -10.87 -1.53
CA SER A 122 -4.76 -11.20 -2.94
C SER A 122 -3.63 -12.21 -3.19
N LEU A 123 -2.85 -12.56 -2.17
CA LEU A 123 -1.80 -13.57 -2.31
C LEU A 123 -2.39 -14.97 -2.49
N PRO A 124 -1.70 -15.88 -3.22
CA PRO A 124 -2.07 -17.28 -3.28
C PRO A 124 -2.14 -17.89 -1.87
N GLN A 125 -3.28 -18.46 -1.51
CA GLN A 125 -3.41 -19.29 -0.32
C GLN A 125 -2.91 -20.68 -0.72
N GLY A 126 -2.00 -21.30 0.05
CA GLY A 126 -1.19 -22.46 -0.35
C GLY A 126 -1.91 -23.78 -0.69
N ASN A 127 -2.87 -23.75 -1.63
CA ASN A 127 -3.68 -24.87 -2.11
C ASN A 127 -3.90 -24.86 -3.64
N ASP A 128 -3.10 -24.11 -4.41
CA ASP A 128 -3.12 -24.15 -5.89
C ASP A 128 -1.93 -24.94 -6.47
#